data_AF-A0A4P6LUX0-F1
#
_entry.id   AF-A0A4P6LUX0-F1
#
_cell.length_a   1.000
_cell.length_b   1.000
_cell.length_c   1.000
_cell.angle_alpha   90.00
_cell.angle_beta   90.00
_cell.angle_gamma   90.00
#
_symmetry.space_group_name_H-M   'P 1'
#
loop_
_entity.id
_entity.type
_entity.pdbx_description
1 polymer ?
#
loop_
_entity_poly.entity_id
_entity_poly.type
_entity_poly.pdbx_seq_one_letter_code
_entity_poly.pdbx_strand_id
1 'polypeptide(L)' 'MTYREKLQQEHPGCINKKWWGGCNGCPDTYGYETESDCLASDDVTDEDKDIHCTECWNREIPEEGKS' A
#
# COMPACT_ATOMS: atom_id res chain seq x y z
N MET A 1 2.20 -1.50 12.87
CA MET A 1 2.06 -0.29 12.02
C MET A 1 1.81 -0.77 10.61
N THR A 2 0.85 -0.19 9.91
CA THR A 2 0.58 -0.53 8.51
C THR A 2 1.46 0.27 7.56
N TYR A 3 1.57 -0.20 6.31
CA TYR A 3 2.24 0.57 5.26
C TYR A 3 1.64 1.97 5.09
N ARG A 4 0.30 2.08 5.19
CA ARG A 4 -0.42 3.35 5.10
C ARG A 4 -0.04 4.31 6.22
N GLU A 5 0.04 3.80 7.46
CA GLU A 5 0.43 4.61 8.61
C GLU A 5 1.86 5.12 8.50
N LYS A 6 2.77 4.31 7.96
CA LYS A 6 4.15 4.72 7.67
C LYS A 6 4.20 5.77 6.55
N LEU A 7 3.47 5.56 5.46
CA LEU A 7 3.35 6.53 4.37
C LEU A 7 2.79 7.88 4.87
N GLN A 8 1.82 7.85 5.77
CA GLN A 8 1.25 9.07 6.36
C GLN A 8 2.29 9.88 7.14
N GLN A 9 3.25 9.21 7.79
CA GLN A 9 4.31 9.84 8.57
C GLN A 9 5.43 10.39 7.68
N GLU A 10 5.88 9.62 6.68
CA GLU A 10 7.02 9.99 5.84
C GLU A 10 6.63 10.85 4.62
N HIS A 11 5.45 10.57 4.03
CA HIS A 11 4.97 11.16 2.78
C HIS A 11 3.47 11.51 2.83
N PRO A 12 3.02 12.42 3.71
CA PRO A 12 1.60 12.77 3.85
C PRO A 12 0.96 13.26 2.53
N GLY A 13 1.74 13.86 1.62
CA GLY A 13 1.28 14.30 0.30
C GLY A 13 0.94 13.16 -0.67
N CYS A 14 1.35 11.92 -0.37
CA CYS A 14 1.05 10.73 -1.16
C CYS A 14 -0.28 10.06 -0.76
N ILE A 15 -0.98 10.58 0.26
CA ILE A 15 -2.30 10.09 0.66
C ILE A 15 -3.39 11.00 0.08
N ASN A 16 -4.24 10.45 -0.79
CA ASN A 16 -5.33 11.17 -1.41
C ASN A 16 -6.38 10.20 -1.98
N LYS A 17 -7.67 10.52 -1.79
CA LYS A 17 -8.80 9.71 -2.29
C LYS A 17 -8.88 9.60 -3.82
N LYS A 18 -8.11 10.40 -4.57
CA LYS A 18 -8.02 10.28 -6.02
C LYS A 18 -7.19 9.07 -6.48
N TRP A 19 -6.43 8.46 -5.57
CA TRP A 19 -5.64 7.26 -5.82
C TRP A 19 -6.43 6.03 -5.40
N TRP A 20 -6.25 4.92 -6.12
CA TRP A 20 -6.79 3.62 -5.73
C TRP A 20 -6.28 3.24 -4.33
N GLY A 21 -7.20 2.90 -3.43
CA GLY A 21 -6.92 2.65 -2.02
C GLY A 21 -6.43 3.86 -1.21
N GLY A 22 -6.46 5.05 -1.81
CA GLY A 22 -6.14 6.31 -1.16
C GLY A 22 -4.65 6.63 -1.02
N CYS A 23 -3.75 5.83 -1.61
CA CYS A 23 -2.30 6.00 -1.52
C CYS A 23 -1.67 5.95 -2.92
N ASN A 24 -0.68 6.80 -3.18
CA ASN A 24 -0.03 6.87 -4.48
C ASN A 24 0.99 5.74 -4.66
N GLY A 25 0.78 4.84 -5.62
CA GLY A 25 1.69 3.72 -5.89
C GLY A 25 1.55 2.56 -4.89
N CYS A 26 2.55 1.68 -4.86
CA CYS A 26 2.58 0.49 -4.00
C CYS A 26 3.60 0.63 -2.86
N PRO A 27 3.47 -0.13 -1.75
CA PRO A 27 4.41 -0.08 -0.62
C PRO A 27 5.88 -0.32 -1.01
N ASP A 28 6.16 -1.18 -1.99
CA ASP A 28 7.51 -1.47 -2.50
C ASP A 28 8.15 -0.27 -3.20
N THR A 29 7.36 0.64 -3.78
CA THR A 29 7.85 1.89 -4.41
C THR A 29 8.55 2.80 -3.39
N TYR A 30 8.17 2.69 -2.11
CA TYR A 30 8.76 3.43 -1.00
C TYR A 30 9.80 2.61 -0.21
N GLY A 31 10.06 1.37 -0.65
CA GLY A 31 10.97 0.45 0.04
C GLY A 31 10.41 -0.10 1.35
N TYR A 32 9.09 -0.10 1.54
CA TYR A 32 8.48 -0.68 2.75
C TYR A 32 8.30 -2.20 2.65
N GLU A 33 8.29 -2.72 1.42
CA GLU A 33 8.13 -4.13 1.12
C GLU A 33 9.18 -4.55 0.10
N THR A 34 9.76 -5.75 0.29
CA THR A 34 10.82 -6.29 -0.57
C THR A 34 10.28 -7.03 -1.79
N GLU A 35 9.08 -7.63 -1.69
CA GLU A 35 8.39 -8.32 -2.79
C GLU A 35 6.94 -7.85 -2.83
N SER A 36 6.51 -7.28 -3.97
CA SER A 36 5.16 -6.73 -4.11
C SER A 36 4.12 -7.85 -4.15
N ASP A 37 3.31 -7.94 -3.10
CA ASP A 37 2.19 -8.89 -2.97
C ASP A 37 0.85 -8.20 -3.33
N CYS A 38 0.89 -7.11 -4.08
CA CYS A 38 -0.31 -6.35 -4.45
C CYS A 38 -1.18 -7.12 -5.45
N LEU A 39 -2.44 -7.35 -5.09
CA LEU A 39 -3.42 -8.06 -5.94
C LEU A 39 -4.11 -7.17 -6.98
N ALA A 40 -3.84 -5.85 -6.97
CA ALA A 40 -4.41 -4.90 -7.92
C ALA A 40 -3.73 -5.01 -9.31
N SER A 41 -3.99 -6.12 -10.00
CA SER A 41 -3.60 -6.37 -11.40
C SER A 41 -4.40 -5.49 -12.36
N ASP A 42 -3.89 -5.26 -13.57
CA ASP A 42 -4.61 -4.55 -14.64
C ASP A 42 -5.89 -5.27 -15.08
N ASP A 43 -6.01 -6.58 -14.87
CA ASP A 43 -7.14 -7.42 -15.28
C ASP A 43 -8.37 -7.34 -14.35
N VAL A 44 -8.28 -6.67 -13.19
CA VAL A 44 -9.40 -6.54 -12.25
C VAL A 44 -10.21 -5.26 -12.48
N THR A 45 -11.47 -5.23 -12.00
CA THR A 45 -12.33 -4.05 -12.15
C THR A 45 -11.78 -2.86 -11.36
N ASP A 46 -12.21 -1.64 -11.71
CA ASP A 46 -11.85 -0.44 -10.95
C ASP A 46 -12.25 -0.52 -9.46
N GLU A 47 -13.38 -1.16 -9.15
CA GLU A 47 -13.82 -1.40 -7.76
C GLU A 47 -12.88 -2.37 -7.05
N ASP A 48 -12.50 -3.48 -7.70
CA ASP A 48 -11.55 -4.44 -7.15
C ASP A 48 -10.16 -3.82 -6.96
N LYS A 49 -9.72 -2.93 -7.87
CA LYS A 49 -8.46 -2.19 -7.73
C LYS A 49 -8.47 -1.33 -6.47
N ASP A 50 -9.57 -0.60 -6.21
CA ASP A 50 -9.67 0.22 -5.00
C ASP A 50 -9.60 -0.63 -3.73
N ILE A 51 -10.30 -1.77 -3.71
CA ILE A 51 -10.31 -2.71 -2.58
C ILE A 51 -8.91 -3.30 -2.38
N HIS A 52 -8.31 -3.87 -3.42
CA HIS A 52 -7.00 -4.51 -3.33
C HIS A 52 -5.88 -3.53 -2.97
N CYS A 53 -5.90 -2.31 -3.52
CA CYS A 53 -4.97 -1.26 -3.11
C CYS A 53 -5.17 -0.86 -1.64
N THR A 54 -6.44 -0.74 -1.19
CA THR A 54 -6.74 -0.44 0.22
C THR A 54 -6.19 -1.53 1.14
N GLU A 55 -6.45 -2.79 0.81
CA GLU A 55 -5.97 -3.94 1.57
C GLU A 55 -4.44 -3.98 1.61
N CYS A 56 -3.78 -3.81 0.46
CA CYS A 56 -2.33 -3.78 0.34
C CYS A 56 -1.70 -2.75 1.29
N TRP A 57 -2.22 -1.52 1.29
CA TRP A 57 -1.74 -0.44 2.15
C TRP A 57 -2.10 -0.61 3.63
N ASN A 58 -3.18 -1.34 3.94
CA ASN A 58 -3.60 -1.63 5.30
C ASN A 58 -2.93 -2.88 5.90
N ARG A 59 -2.12 -3.62 5.14
CA ARG A 59 -1.30 -4.71 5.68
C ARG A 59 -0.31 -4.16 6.70
N GLU A 60 -0.05 -4.95 7.74
CA GLU A 60 0.97 -4.65 8.72
C GLU A 60 2.37 -4.82 8.11
N ILE A 61 3.26 -3.87 8.40
CA ILE A 61 4.67 -4.02 8.06
C ILE A 61 5.21 -5.19 8.88
N PRO A 62 5.80 -6.22 8.24
CA PRO A 62 6.41 -7.31 8.97
C PRO A 62 7.48 -6.74 9.91
N GLU A 63 7.42 -7.11 11.19
CA GLU A 63 8.45 -6.71 12.13
C GLU A 63 9.77 -7.36 11.70
N GLU A 64 10.69 -6.57 11.14
CA GLU A 64 12.02 -7.04 10.80
C GLU A 64 12.73 -7.52 12.09
N GLY A 65 12.82 -8.84 12.26
CA GLY A 65 13.85 -9.51 13.06
C GLY A 65 13.73 -9.46 14.59
N LYS A 66 12.99 -10.42 15.16
CA LYS A 66 13.56 -11.24 16.25
C LYS A 66 14.05 -12.55 15.64
N SER A 67 15.29 -12.59 15.20
CA SER A 67 16.07 -13.84 15.05
C SER A 67 17.38 -13.67 15.78
#